data_AF-A0A524D4L3-F1
#
_entry.id   AF-A0A524D4L3-F1
#
_cell.length_a   1.000
_cell.length_b   1.000
_cell.length_c   1.000
_cell.angle_alpha   90.00
_cell.angle_beta   90.00
_cell.angle_gamma   90.00
#
_symmetry.space_group_name_H-M   'P 1'
#
loop_
_entity.id
_entity.type
_entity.pdbx_description
1 polymer ?
#
loop_
_entity_poly.entity_id
_entity_poly.type
_entity_poly.pdbx_seq_one_letter_code
_entity_poly.pdbx_strand_id
1 'polypeptide(L)'
;MGAGKILAIIAGILTLLGTFVFALFGGFGGVGSGIGLMLNVPELFIDGVDIATSASLNIILYYVFVVFFVIWLASGVLQLIGIKSRVVIIIFSLFPLTLGIVFMLAIYWAEIFGSISGTLFFLFIMASLGEQYGGVFPILFELADVGIGVYFLLAGGVLGIVSGILPREDFY
;
A
#
# COMPACT_ATOMS: atom_id res chain seq x y z
N MET A 1 -26.45 8.74 9.98
CA MET A 1 -25.36 8.43 9.01
C MET A 1 -25.04 6.97 9.25
N GLY A 2 -25.45 6.08 8.34
CA GLY A 2 -25.40 4.65 8.61
C GLY A 2 -23.99 4.11 8.85
N ALA A 3 -23.87 3.08 9.69
CA ALA A 3 -22.60 2.45 10.05
C ALA A 3 -21.75 2.08 8.81
N GLY A 4 -22.37 1.63 7.71
CA GLY A 4 -21.66 1.35 6.47
C GLY A 4 -20.99 2.56 5.82
N LYS A 5 -21.52 3.78 5.96
CA LYS A 5 -20.86 5.00 5.44
C LYS A 5 -19.67 5.40 6.29
N ILE A 6 -19.77 5.25 7.61
CA ILE A 6 -18.67 5.54 8.54
C ILE A 6 -17.50 4.58 8.27
N LEU A 7 -17.79 3.28 8.17
CA LEU A 7 -16.78 2.27 7.87
C LEU A 7 -16.14 2.48 6.49
N ALA A 8 -16.90 2.96 5.50
CA ALA A 8 -16.35 3.31 4.19
C ALA A 8 -15.30 4.43 4.25
N ILE A 9 -15.57 5.46 5.06
CA ILE A 9 -14.65 6.57 5.29
C ILE A 9 -13.40 6.07 6.02
N ILE A 10 -13.58 5.32 7.11
CA ILE A 10 -12.46 4.77 7.88
C ILE A 10 -11.61 3.86 7.00
N ALA A 11 -12.23 3.02 6.16
CA ALA A 11 -11.53 2.14 5.24
C ALA A 11 -10.61 2.91 4.29
N GLY A 12 -11.15 3.93 3.60
CA GLY A 12 -10.35 4.75 2.70
C GLY A 12 -9.24 5.52 3.41
N ILE A 13 -9.52 6.07 4.59
CA ILE A 13 -8.50 6.76 5.41
C ILE A 13 -7.39 5.80 5.81
N LEU A 14 -7.72 4.62 6.34
CA LEU A 14 -6.71 3.63 6.74
C LEU A 14 -5.88 3.17 5.54
N THR A 15 -6.49 2.89 4.39
CA THR A 15 -5.74 2.53 3.19
C THR A 15 -4.78 3.62 2.77
N LEU A 16 -5.22 4.89 2.75
CA LEU A 16 -4.35 6.02 2.42
C LEU A 16 -3.21 6.16 3.43
N LEU A 17 -3.51 6.10 4.73
CA LEU A 17 -2.48 6.12 5.78
C LEU A 17 -1.48 4.97 5.63
N GLY A 18 -1.95 3.77 5.30
CA GLY A 18 -1.09 2.63 5.00
C GLY A 18 -0.14 2.91 3.85
N THR A 19 -0.63 3.49 2.76
CA THR A 19 0.20 3.86 1.60
C THR A 19 1.26 4.92 1.93
N PHE A 20 1.01 5.80 2.89
CA PHE A 20 1.97 6.82 3.33
C PHE A 20 3.04 6.30 4.28
N VAL A 21 2.85 5.11 4.87
CA VAL A 21 3.83 4.49 5.79
C VAL A 21 4.85 3.65 5.03
N PHE A 22 4.53 3.19 3.81
CA PHE A 22 5.45 2.40 3.02
C PHE A 22 6.57 3.23 2.42
N ALA A 23 7.75 2.64 2.40
CA ALA A 23 8.92 3.24 1.82
C ALA A 23 9.16 2.66 0.42
N LEU A 24 9.39 3.52 -0.56
CA LEU A 24 9.95 3.10 -1.85
C LEU A 24 11.23 3.88 -2.10
N PHE A 25 12.21 3.19 -2.69
CA PHE A 25 13.48 3.77 -3.08
C PHE A 25 13.28 5.09 -3.83
N GLY A 26 13.78 6.19 -3.28
CA GLY A 26 14.07 7.42 -4.00
C GLY A 26 15.43 7.35 -4.67
N GLY A 27 15.76 8.35 -5.50
CA GLY A 27 17.01 8.39 -6.26
C GLY A 27 18.26 8.10 -5.41
N PHE A 28 19.23 7.40 -6.00
CA PHE A 28 20.52 7.00 -5.39
C PHE A 28 20.45 5.97 -4.25
N GLY A 29 19.42 5.13 -4.18
CA GLY A 29 19.31 4.08 -3.15
C GLY A 29 18.94 4.62 -1.77
N GLY A 30 18.54 5.89 -1.68
CA GLY A 30 17.92 6.46 -0.49
C GLY A 30 16.45 6.04 -0.42
N VAL A 31 16.00 5.58 0.74
CA VAL A 31 14.60 5.21 0.96
C VAL A 31 13.74 6.48 1.04
N GLY A 32 12.80 6.70 0.11
CA GLY A 32 11.97 7.90 0.03
C GLY A 32 10.75 7.86 0.96
N SER A 33 10.32 9.03 1.42
CA SER A 33 9.12 9.23 2.26
C SER A 33 7.83 8.91 1.52
N GLY A 34 6.86 8.27 2.20
CA GLY A 34 5.53 7.98 1.66
C GLY A 34 4.70 9.22 1.29
N ILE A 35 4.92 10.37 1.96
CA ILE A 35 4.34 11.67 1.56
C ILE A 35 5.13 12.29 0.38
N GLY A 36 6.45 12.08 0.36
CA GLY A 36 7.27 12.36 -0.81
C GLY A 36 6.87 11.52 -2.03
N LEU A 37 6.22 10.38 -1.83
CA LEU A 37 5.96 9.38 -2.86
C LEU A 37 4.87 9.78 -3.86
N MET A 38 3.77 10.46 -3.44
CA MET A 38 2.85 11.08 -4.42
C MET A 38 3.55 12.18 -5.24
N LEU A 39 4.50 12.88 -4.64
CA LEU A 39 5.30 13.92 -5.30
C LEU A 39 6.42 13.32 -6.17
N ASN A 40 6.87 12.11 -5.85
CA ASN A 40 7.99 11.40 -6.49
C ASN A 40 7.52 10.27 -7.43
N VAL A 41 6.22 10.07 -7.66
CA VAL A 41 5.72 9.12 -8.69
C VAL A 41 6.42 9.37 -10.03
N PRO A 42 6.56 10.62 -10.52
CA PRO A 42 7.32 10.87 -11.75
C PRO A 42 8.78 10.41 -11.66
N GLU A 43 9.44 10.64 -10.52
CA GLU A 43 10.84 10.27 -10.27
C GLU A 43 11.02 8.75 -10.29
N LEU A 44 10.08 7.98 -9.73
CA LEU A 44 10.08 6.51 -9.78
C LEU A 44 10.09 5.98 -11.22
N PHE A 45 9.52 6.72 -12.18
CA PHE A 45 9.54 6.37 -13.59
C PHE A 45 10.78 6.88 -14.33
N ILE A 46 11.21 8.12 -14.04
CA ILE A 46 12.35 8.79 -14.67
C ILE A 46 13.67 8.11 -14.28
N ASP A 47 13.88 7.86 -12.98
CA ASP A 47 15.09 7.27 -12.43
C ASP A 47 14.98 5.74 -12.27
N GLY A 48 13.91 5.14 -12.80
CA GLY A 48 13.58 3.73 -12.58
C GLY A 48 14.68 2.75 -13.02
N VAL A 49 15.46 3.10 -14.05
CA VAL A 49 16.61 2.28 -14.51
C VAL A 49 17.73 2.28 -13.46
N ASP A 50 18.05 3.45 -12.89
CA ASP A 50 19.13 3.59 -11.90
C ASP A 50 18.74 2.96 -10.56
N ILE A 51 17.47 3.13 -10.15
CA ILE A 51 16.91 2.49 -8.96
C ILE A 51 16.92 0.97 -9.12
N ALA A 52 16.44 0.45 -10.25
CA ALA A 52 16.44 -1.00 -10.49
C ALA A 52 17.86 -1.58 -10.54
N THR A 53 18.79 -0.88 -11.20
CA THR A 53 20.19 -1.34 -11.33
C THR A 53 20.92 -1.33 -9.98
N SER A 54 20.77 -0.26 -9.18
CA SER A 54 21.37 -0.16 -7.85
C SER A 54 20.83 -1.21 -6.88
N ALA A 55 19.56 -1.58 -7.00
CA ALA A 55 18.93 -2.65 -6.23
C ALA A 55 19.14 -4.06 -6.82
N SER A 56 19.92 -4.21 -7.91
CA SER A 56 20.11 -5.48 -8.64
C SER A 56 18.78 -6.15 -9.06
N LEU A 57 17.78 -5.33 -9.37
CA LEU A 57 16.45 -5.74 -9.81
C LEU A 57 16.34 -5.77 -11.32
N ASN A 58 15.52 -6.68 -11.84
CA ASN A 58 15.12 -6.62 -13.24
C ASN A 58 14.29 -5.34 -13.48
N ILE A 59 14.70 -4.51 -14.44
CA ILE A 59 14.06 -3.22 -14.75
C ILE A 59 12.58 -3.37 -15.09
N ILE A 60 12.22 -4.40 -15.88
CA ILE A 60 10.83 -4.65 -16.25
C ILE A 60 10.00 -5.00 -15.01
N LEU A 61 10.55 -5.84 -14.14
CA LEU A 61 9.89 -6.24 -12.89
C LEU A 61 9.69 -5.03 -11.96
N TYR A 62 10.67 -4.14 -11.86
CA TYR A 62 10.56 -2.90 -11.11
C TYR A 62 9.41 -2.03 -11.63
N TYR A 63 9.33 -1.77 -12.95
CA TYR A 63 8.23 -0.97 -13.51
C TYR A 63 6.86 -1.60 -13.31
N VAL A 64 6.75 -2.92 -13.45
CA VAL A 64 5.50 -3.64 -13.15
C VAL A 64 5.10 -3.41 -11.69
N PHE A 65 6.05 -3.48 -10.76
CA PHE A 65 5.80 -3.23 -9.34
C PHE A 65 5.36 -1.78 -9.07
N VAL A 66 6.03 -0.78 -9.68
CA VAL A 66 5.64 0.63 -9.55
C VAL A 66 4.21 0.87 -10.07
N VAL A 67 3.84 0.28 -11.21
CA VAL A 67 2.47 0.39 -11.73
C VAL A 67 1.44 -0.22 -10.78
N PHE A 68 1.71 -1.42 -10.25
CA PHE A 68 0.83 -2.03 -9.25
C PHE A 68 0.71 -1.16 -8.00
N PHE A 69 1.81 -0.55 -7.56
CA PHE A 69 1.81 0.37 -6.44
C PHE A 69 0.95 1.61 -6.67
N VAL A 70 1.02 2.22 -7.86
CA VAL A 70 0.16 3.35 -8.23
C VAL A 70 -1.32 2.95 -8.23
N ILE A 71 -1.65 1.76 -8.72
CA ILE A 71 -3.03 1.23 -8.68
C ILE A 71 -3.50 1.06 -7.23
N TRP A 72 -2.63 0.60 -6.33
CA TRP A 72 -2.95 0.46 -4.92
C TRP A 72 -3.15 1.81 -4.23
N LEU A 73 -2.33 2.81 -4.53
CA LEU A 73 -2.51 4.17 -4.02
C LEU A 73 -3.84 4.76 -4.49
N ALA A 74 -4.18 4.58 -5.78
CA ALA A 74 -5.46 5.00 -6.32
C ALA A 74 -6.65 4.29 -5.63
N SER A 75 -6.47 3.04 -5.18
CA SER A 75 -7.53 2.27 -4.53
C SER A 75 -8.04 2.91 -3.23
N GLY A 76 -7.18 3.56 -2.44
CA GLY A 76 -7.60 4.28 -1.23
C GLY A 76 -8.53 5.46 -1.54
N VAL A 77 -8.22 6.22 -2.60
CA VAL A 77 -9.09 7.31 -3.10
C VAL A 77 -10.41 6.74 -3.63
N LEU A 78 -10.34 5.63 -4.38
CA LEU A 78 -11.52 4.98 -4.95
C LEU A 78 -12.43 4.35 -3.88
N GLN A 79 -11.88 3.87 -2.76
CA GLN A 79 -12.66 3.47 -1.59
C GLN A 79 -13.46 4.64 -1.01
N LEU A 80 -12.88 5.85 -0.91
CA LEU A 80 -13.61 7.04 -0.47
C LEU A 80 -14.74 7.42 -1.44
N ILE A 81 -14.51 7.33 -2.75
CA ILE A 81 -15.59 7.50 -3.75
C ILE A 81 -16.68 6.43 -3.55
N GLY A 82 -16.26 5.23 -3.13
CA GLY A 82 -17.11 4.11 -2.72
C GLY A 82 -18.05 4.39 -1.54
N ILE A 83 -18.01 5.56 -0.89
CA ILE A 83 -19.06 5.97 0.08
C ILE A 83 -20.44 6.02 -0.60
N LYS A 84 -20.49 6.47 -1.87
CA LYS A 84 -21.72 6.59 -2.65
C LYS A 84 -22.12 5.30 -3.37
N SER A 85 -21.19 4.36 -3.56
CA SER A 85 -21.45 3.10 -4.28
C SER A 85 -20.87 1.90 -3.54
N ARG A 86 -21.75 0.97 -3.15
CA ARG A 86 -21.38 -0.27 -2.45
C ARG A 86 -20.45 -1.15 -3.28
N VAL A 87 -20.74 -1.27 -4.57
CA VAL A 87 -19.94 -2.08 -5.50
C VAL A 87 -18.53 -1.51 -5.64
N VAL A 88 -18.41 -0.19 -5.78
CA VAL A 88 -17.13 0.50 -5.88
C VAL A 88 -16.28 0.22 -4.65
N ILE A 89 -16.83 0.39 -3.43
CA ILE A 89 -16.02 0.15 -2.25
C ILE A 89 -15.57 -1.31 -2.14
N ILE A 90 -16.42 -2.28 -2.48
CA ILE A 90 -16.06 -3.70 -2.34
C ILE A 90 -14.91 -4.03 -3.29
N ILE A 91 -15.04 -3.65 -4.56
CA ILE A 91 -14.01 -3.91 -5.58
C ILE A 91 -12.70 -3.25 -5.19
N PHE A 92 -12.72 -1.97 -4.84
CA PHE A 92 -11.49 -1.25 -4.53
C PHE A 92 -10.88 -1.62 -3.17
N SER A 93 -11.64 -2.28 -2.30
CA SER A 93 -11.12 -2.84 -1.04
C SER A 93 -10.35 -4.14 -1.23
N LEU A 94 -10.52 -4.83 -2.35
CA LEU A 94 -9.75 -6.05 -2.67
C LEU A 94 -8.28 -5.76 -2.93
N PHE A 95 -7.94 -4.55 -3.38
CA PHE A 95 -6.56 -4.15 -3.64
C PHE A 95 -5.72 -4.01 -2.34
N PRO A 96 -6.10 -3.18 -1.35
CA PRO A 96 -5.33 -3.01 -0.11
C PRO A 96 -5.33 -4.27 0.77
N LEU A 97 -6.50 -4.86 1.04
CA LEU A 97 -6.78 -6.23 0.61
C LEU A 97 -5.60 -7.21 0.43
N THR A 98 -5.49 -7.58 -0.84
CA THR A 98 -4.49 -8.48 -1.41
C THR A 98 -3.08 -8.02 -1.10
N LEU A 99 -2.81 -6.71 -1.16
CA LEU A 99 -1.47 -6.17 -0.91
C LEU A 99 -1.00 -6.43 0.53
N GLY A 100 -1.85 -6.14 1.51
CA GLY A 100 -1.56 -6.42 2.91
C GLY A 100 -1.30 -7.90 3.15
N ILE A 101 -2.06 -8.78 2.48
CA ILE A 101 -1.84 -10.23 2.53
C ILE A 101 -0.49 -10.59 1.88
N VAL A 102 -0.16 -10.04 0.71
CA VAL A 102 1.11 -10.30 0.02
C VAL A 102 2.30 -9.86 0.88
N PHE A 103 2.24 -8.71 1.55
CA PHE A 103 3.29 -8.28 2.47
C PHE A 103 3.44 -9.23 3.65
N MET A 104 2.33 -9.66 4.28
CA MET A 104 2.39 -10.67 5.34
C MET A 104 2.98 -11.99 4.83
N LEU A 105 2.59 -12.43 3.63
CA LEU A 105 3.13 -13.64 3.02
C LEU A 105 4.62 -13.52 2.73
N ALA A 106 5.09 -12.38 2.24
CA ALA A 106 6.51 -12.14 1.99
C ALA A 106 7.33 -12.24 3.28
N ILE A 107 6.82 -11.68 4.39
CA ILE A 107 7.51 -11.67 5.69
C ILE A 107 7.56 -13.06 6.32
N TYR A 108 6.41 -13.74 6.42
CA TYR A 108 6.32 -15.00 7.17
C TYR A 108 6.56 -16.25 6.32
N TRP A 109 6.42 -16.16 5.00
CA TRP A 109 6.57 -17.28 4.06
C TRP A 109 7.42 -16.90 2.84
N ALA A 110 8.64 -16.42 3.10
CA ALA A 110 9.60 -15.98 2.09
C ALA A 110 9.85 -17.01 0.96
N GLU A 111 9.69 -18.30 1.24
CA GLU A 111 9.85 -19.39 0.26
C GLU A 111 8.94 -19.23 -0.98
N ILE A 112 7.73 -18.69 -0.81
CA ILE A 112 6.79 -18.43 -1.92
C ILE A 112 7.39 -17.41 -2.92
N PHE A 113 8.28 -16.54 -2.44
CA PHE A 113 8.86 -15.43 -3.18
C PHE A 113 10.33 -15.67 -3.59
N GLY A 114 10.79 -16.92 -3.55
CA GLY A 114 12.16 -17.29 -3.90
C GLY A 114 13.16 -17.21 -2.75
N SER A 115 12.69 -17.37 -1.51
CA SER A 115 13.47 -17.27 -0.26
C SER A 115 13.95 -15.84 0.04
N ILE A 116 14.72 -15.68 1.10
CA ILE A 116 15.26 -14.39 1.59
C ILE A 116 16.16 -13.73 0.54
N SER A 117 16.75 -14.53 -0.36
CA SER A 117 17.55 -14.06 -1.50
C SER A 117 16.72 -13.76 -2.76
N GLY A 118 15.41 -13.98 -2.73
CA GLY A 118 14.54 -13.82 -3.89
C GLY A 118 14.32 -12.35 -4.25
N THR A 119 14.37 -12.03 -5.54
CA THR A 119 14.13 -10.66 -6.06
C THR A 119 12.74 -10.14 -5.68
N LEU A 120 11.72 -11.00 -5.69
CA LEU A 120 10.36 -10.64 -5.28
C LEU A 120 10.26 -10.42 -3.77
N PHE A 121 10.91 -11.27 -2.98
CA PHE A 121 10.99 -11.09 -1.53
C PHE A 121 11.60 -9.74 -1.19
N PHE A 122 12.75 -9.41 -1.80
CA PHE A 122 13.43 -8.13 -1.59
C PHE A 122 12.52 -6.93 -1.91
N LEU A 123 11.81 -6.96 -3.03
CA LEU A 123 10.87 -5.92 -3.44
C LEU A 123 9.75 -5.70 -2.41
N PHE A 124 9.08 -6.77 -1.96
CA PHE A 124 7.95 -6.66 -1.04
C PHE A 124 8.38 -6.32 0.38
N ILE A 125 9.52 -6.85 0.85
CA ILE A 125 10.05 -6.52 2.17
C ILE A 125 10.48 -5.07 2.24
N MET A 126 11.27 -4.61 1.26
CA MET A 126 11.74 -3.22 1.25
C MET A 126 10.58 -2.22 1.17
N ALA A 127 9.51 -2.58 0.45
CA ALA A 127 8.29 -1.77 0.42
C ALA A 127 7.53 -1.78 1.76
N SER A 128 7.61 -2.88 2.53
CA SER A 128 6.90 -3.04 3.81
C SER A 128 7.63 -2.44 5.02
N LEU A 129 8.96 -2.30 4.92
CA LEU A 129 9.78 -1.59 5.89
C LEU A 129 9.46 -0.09 5.73
N GLY A 130 9.00 0.55 6.80
CA GLY A 130 8.57 1.95 6.73
C GLY A 130 9.69 2.92 6.34
N GLU A 131 9.34 4.15 5.98
CA GLU A 131 10.29 5.24 5.65
C GLU A 131 11.47 5.30 6.65
N GLN A 132 12.69 4.98 6.23
CA GLN A 132 13.84 5.01 7.13
C GLN A 132 14.49 6.41 7.24
N TYR A 133 14.20 7.31 6.31
CA TYR A 133 14.84 8.62 6.22
C TYR A 133 13.84 9.72 5.83
N GLY A 134 13.55 10.61 6.76
CA GLY A 134 12.88 11.87 6.43
C GLY A 134 12.29 12.62 7.60
N GLY A 135 11.88 11.95 8.69
CA GLY A 135 11.47 12.63 9.93
C GLY A 135 10.27 13.58 9.80
N VAL A 136 9.61 13.64 8.63
CA VAL A 136 8.51 14.56 8.34
C VAL A 136 7.14 13.91 8.59
N PHE A 137 7.05 12.60 8.88
CA PHE A 137 5.83 12.01 9.44
C PHE A 137 6.10 10.85 10.43
N PRO A 138 5.64 10.90 11.69
CA PRO A 138 6.28 10.18 12.80
C PRO A 138 5.53 8.90 13.23
N ILE A 139 5.09 8.05 12.30
CA ILE A 139 4.49 6.74 12.69
C ILE A 139 5.18 5.61 11.95
N LEU A 140 6.49 5.51 12.19
CA LEU A 140 7.29 4.33 11.90
C LEU A 140 7.23 3.43 13.12
N PHE A 141 6.06 2.85 13.33
CA PHE A 141 5.86 1.86 14.37
C PHE A 141 5.82 0.49 13.72
N GLU A 142 6.82 -0.33 14.05
CA GLU A 142 6.77 -1.76 13.76
C GLU A 142 5.90 -2.40 14.83
N LEU A 143 4.85 -3.09 14.40
CA LEU A 143 4.06 -3.94 15.28
C LEU A 143 4.50 -5.38 14.97
N ALA A 144 5.19 -6.01 15.92
CA ALA A 144 5.98 -7.22 15.68
C ALA A 144 7.04 -6.98 14.59
N ASP A 145 7.08 -7.81 13.54
CA ASP A 145 8.09 -7.76 12.48
C ASP A 145 7.61 -6.99 11.23
N VAL A 146 6.51 -6.23 11.36
CA VAL A 146 5.81 -5.63 10.22
C VAL A 146 5.51 -4.15 10.49
N GLY A 147 5.77 -3.29 9.51
CA GLY A 147 5.37 -1.88 9.57
C GLY A 147 3.86 -1.72 9.75
N ILE A 148 3.43 -0.78 10.60
CA ILE A 148 2.02 -0.50 10.88
C ILE A 148 1.18 -0.26 9.61
N GLY A 149 1.81 0.19 8.52
CA GLY A 149 1.19 0.39 7.22
C GLY A 149 0.54 -0.88 6.66
N VAL A 150 1.14 -2.07 6.87
CA VAL A 150 0.55 -3.35 6.42
C VAL A 150 -0.76 -3.63 7.16
N TYR A 151 -0.80 -3.36 8.46
CA TYR A 151 -2.02 -3.51 9.24
C TYR A 151 -3.10 -2.51 8.81
N PHE A 152 -2.73 -1.29 8.45
CA PHE A 152 -3.66 -0.31 7.90
C PHE A 152 -4.25 -0.74 6.54
N LEU A 153 -3.46 -1.36 5.66
CA LEU A 153 -3.99 -1.93 4.42
C LEU A 153 -4.98 -3.06 4.68
N LEU A 154 -4.63 -4.00 5.56
CA LEU A 154 -5.49 -5.12 5.91
C LEU A 154 -6.80 -4.63 6.54
N ALA A 155 -6.70 -3.74 7.52
CA ALA A 155 -7.87 -3.16 8.18
C ALA A 155 -8.71 -2.34 7.19
N GLY A 156 -8.08 -1.49 6.37
CA GLY A 156 -8.75 -0.71 5.33
C GLY A 156 -9.49 -1.57 4.32
N GLY A 157 -8.87 -2.66 3.87
CA GLY A 157 -9.49 -3.65 2.98
C GLY A 157 -10.68 -4.37 3.62
N VAL A 158 -10.50 -4.93 4.82
CA VAL A 158 -11.59 -5.64 5.53
C VAL A 158 -12.75 -4.70 5.84
N LEU A 159 -12.48 -3.52 6.42
CA LEU A 159 -13.52 -2.55 6.75
C LEU A 159 -14.24 -2.07 5.49
N GLY A 160 -13.54 -1.89 4.39
CA GLY A 160 -14.13 -1.48 3.12
C GLY A 160 -15.10 -2.53 2.56
N ILE A 161 -14.76 -3.83 2.63
CA ILE A 161 -15.66 -4.92 2.26
C ILE A 161 -16.88 -4.94 3.18
N VAL A 162 -16.67 -4.91 4.50
CA VAL A 162 -17.75 -4.92 5.49
C VAL A 162 -18.69 -3.71 5.29
N SER A 163 -18.13 -2.54 4.98
CA SER A 163 -18.89 -1.32 4.71
C SER A 163 -19.79 -1.39 3.47
N GLY A 164 -19.43 -2.24 2.49
CA GLY A 164 -20.21 -2.46 1.28
C GLY A 164 -21.39 -3.40 1.49
N ILE A 165 -21.28 -4.30 2.47
CA ILE A 165 -22.33 -5.26 2.84
C ILE A 165 -23.34 -4.61 3.79
N LEU A 166 -22.88 -3.80 4.73
CA LEU A 166 -23.73 -3.20 5.75
C LEU A 166 -24.75 -2.19 5.18
N PRO A 167 -25.91 -2.05 5.82
CA PRO A 167 -26.88 -1.01 5.48
C PRO A 167 -26.23 0.38 5.55
N ARG A 168 -26.37 1.12 4.47
CA ARG A 168 -26.08 2.54 4.42
C ARG A 168 -27.42 3.22 4.51
N GLU A 169 -27.68 3.91 5.62
CA GLU A 169 -28.86 4.77 5.71
C GLU A 169 -28.72 5.84 4.61
N ASP A 170 -29.46 5.61 3.54
CA ASP A 170 -29.76 6.59 2.53
C ASP A 170 -31.10 7.18 2.98
N PHE A 171 -31.06 8.36 3.61
CA PHE A 171 -32.27 9.18 3.62
C PHE A 171 -32.53 9.52 2.16
N TYR A 172 -33.68 9.06 1.65
CA TYR A 172 -34.23 9.43 0.35
C TYR A 172 -34.17 10.93 0.12
#